data_AF-K5WJR7-F1
#
_entry.id   AF-K5WJR7-F1
#
_cell.length_a   1.000
_cell.length_b   1.000
_cell.length_c   1.000
_cell.angle_alpha   90.00
_cell.angle_beta   90.00
_cell.angle_gamma   90.00
#
_symmetry.space_group_name_H-M   'P 1'
#
loop_
_entity.id
_entity.type
_entity.pdbx_description
1 polymer ?
#
loop_
_entity_poly.entity_id
_entity_poly.type
_entity_poly.pdbx_seq_one_letter_code
_entity_poly.pdbx_strand_id
1 'polypeptide(L)'
;MPELQAAYLWYPMATQERPGSDFRMSQLRDFTCRAPQLTELAIHRNPPIFDIDSVYAISAVASSLSSDTSSTSPMGLRALTWTAAPPKDIWRLFYVLAMPKLFELVLTLDSIDRRWLCLSGDTSASLGTQDTLSCYALPQVVQLLTLSRLCLECKDADALSVALRRFSFPFLERLTLSYSGPESSHRSPMLPSIGKIFREPRLAKLVDLELRCFRLDAETVTTLAYTQSLARLSIYNCTGADVIICALSGNACDHQGAELPVKWLCPNLKELRLSYCSAVKFKCLEAVVRQRKADSIAVPTMPARAIRPLKRSVLAGPRSPATPKKIRMPFDGQEASASPNGSFVDGWRAHEVTRPTPICTVHVLGCKRISRAELFSLKDDEYGVESMSWCE
;
A
#
# COMPACT_ATOMS: atom_id res chain seq x y z
N MET A 1 18.28 13.14 -27.23
CA MET A 1 19.23 13.54 -26.18
C MET A 1 19.70 12.25 -25.53
N PRO A 2 20.70 11.57 -26.12
CA PRO A 2 21.00 10.18 -25.77
C PRO A 2 21.56 10.02 -24.36
N GLU A 3 22.19 11.05 -23.80
CA GLU A 3 22.85 11.00 -22.48
C GLU A 3 21.97 11.56 -21.34
N LEU A 4 20.73 11.96 -21.62
CA LEU A 4 19.86 12.56 -20.60
C LEU A 4 19.41 11.49 -19.59
N GLN A 5 19.86 11.62 -18.34
CA GLN A 5 19.53 10.68 -17.25
C GLN A 5 18.34 11.13 -16.40
N ALA A 6 18.19 12.44 -16.18
CA ALA A 6 17.12 13.00 -15.36
C ALA A 6 16.41 14.13 -16.10
N ALA A 7 15.08 14.18 -15.97
CA ALA A 7 14.26 15.23 -16.55
C ALA A 7 13.20 15.73 -15.56
N TYR A 8 13.17 17.04 -15.36
CA TYR A 8 12.20 17.72 -14.50
C TYR A 8 11.30 18.60 -15.36
N LEU A 9 10.09 18.13 -15.58
CA LEU A 9 9.12 18.76 -16.46
C LEU A 9 8.22 19.68 -15.63
N TRP A 10 8.45 20.98 -15.75
CA TRP A 10 7.68 22.02 -15.08
C TRP A 10 6.72 22.66 -16.07
N TYR A 11 5.42 22.59 -15.75
CA TYR A 11 4.41 23.22 -16.61
C TYR A 11 3.88 24.49 -15.96
N PRO A 12 3.86 25.63 -16.69
CA PRO A 12 3.20 26.81 -16.21
C PRO A 12 1.73 26.46 -15.93
N MET A 13 1.18 27.00 -14.84
CA MET A 13 -0.26 27.07 -14.72
C MET A 13 -0.73 27.90 -15.91
N ALA A 14 -1.83 27.52 -16.56
CA ALA A 14 -2.39 28.27 -17.68
C ALA A 14 -2.76 29.69 -17.23
N THR A 15 -1.78 30.58 -17.13
CA THR A 15 -1.96 32.01 -17.13
C THR A 15 -2.45 32.32 -18.55
N GLN A 16 -3.66 32.84 -18.63
CA GLN A 16 -4.56 32.94 -19.79
C GLN A 16 -3.99 33.54 -21.10
N GLU A 17 -2.70 33.84 -21.20
CA GLU A 17 -2.17 34.74 -22.23
C GLU A 17 -1.58 34.04 -23.47
N ARG A 18 -1.37 32.71 -23.46
CA ARG A 18 -0.87 31.99 -24.66
C ARG A 18 -1.67 30.72 -24.97
N PRO A 19 -2.67 30.81 -25.86
CA PRO A 19 -3.30 29.62 -26.44
C PRO A 19 -2.25 28.85 -27.25
N GLY A 20 -2.04 27.56 -26.94
CA GLY A 20 -1.28 26.63 -27.78
C GLY A 20 -0.01 25.99 -27.19
N SER A 21 0.41 26.35 -25.97
CA SER A 21 1.58 25.71 -25.31
C SER A 21 1.18 24.60 -24.33
N ASP A 22 0.12 23.87 -24.64
CA ASP A 22 -0.33 22.77 -23.78
C ASP A 22 0.57 21.55 -23.96
N PHE A 23 1.06 21.02 -22.85
CA PHE A 23 1.88 19.80 -22.86
C PHE A 23 1.00 18.59 -23.13
N ARG A 24 1.34 17.81 -24.16
CA ARG A 24 0.54 16.67 -24.61
C ARG A 24 1.18 15.33 -24.23
N MET A 25 0.36 14.31 -24.06
CA MET A 25 0.81 12.95 -23.75
C MET A 25 1.65 12.36 -24.89
N SER A 26 1.30 12.63 -26.15
CA SER A 26 2.11 12.26 -27.32
C SER A 26 3.52 12.83 -27.24
N GLN A 27 3.67 14.09 -26.84
CA GLN A 27 4.96 14.75 -26.66
C GLN A 27 5.77 14.12 -25.52
N LEU A 28 5.12 13.75 -24.41
CA LEU A 28 5.78 13.03 -23.32
C LEU A 28 6.33 11.69 -23.80
N ARG A 29 5.52 10.93 -24.54
CA ARG A 29 5.93 9.65 -25.13
C ARG A 29 7.13 9.84 -26.05
N ASP A 30 7.03 10.75 -27.03
CA ASP A 30 8.11 11.03 -27.97
C ASP A 30 9.40 11.47 -27.28
N PHE A 31 9.27 12.32 -26.26
CA PHE A 31 10.39 12.75 -25.43
C PHE A 31 11.09 11.54 -24.80
N THR A 32 10.34 10.67 -24.14
CA THR A 32 10.91 9.48 -23.49
C THR A 32 11.52 8.49 -24.49
N CYS A 33 10.96 8.35 -25.70
CA CYS A 33 11.57 7.54 -26.76
C CYS A 33 12.92 8.10 -27.24
N ARG A 34 13.12 9.42 -27.21
CA ARG A 34 14.37 10.10 -27.62
C ARG A 34 15.41 10.21 -26.51
N ALA A 35 15.09 9.74 -25.31
CA ALA A 35 15.93 9.75 -24.12
C ALA A 35 16.01 8.34 -23.50
N PRO A 36 16.63 7.36 -24.20
CA PRO A 36 16.64 5.95 -23.74
C PRO A 36 17.42 5.74 -22.43
N GLN A 37 18.35 6.63 -22.09
CA GLN A 37 19.12 6.61 -20.84
C GLN A 37 18.40 7.32 -19.67
N LEU A 38 17.15 7.76 -19.86
CA LEU A 38 16.40 8.44 -18.82
C LEU A 38 16.07 7.48 -17.67
N THR A 39 16.65 7.73 -16.51
CA THR A 39 16.46 6.97 -15.27
C THR A 39 15.48 7.64 -14.31
N GLU A 40 15.35 8.97 -14.38
CA GLU A 40 14.49 9.74 -13.47
C GLU A 40 13.62 10.74 -14.24
N LEU A 41 12.32 10.73 -13.95
CA LEU A 41 11.35 11.64 -14.55
C LEU A 41 10.51 12.27 -13.45
N ALA A 42 10.49 13.60 -13.41
CA ALA A 42 9.59 14.34 -12.55
C ALA A 42 8.61 15.17 -13.40
N ILE A 43 7.31 15.05 -13.12
CA ILE A 43 6.23 15.80 -13.77
C ILE A 43 5.59 16.70 -12.71
N HIS A 44 5.73 18.01 -12.86
CA HIS A 44 5.24 18.97 -11.88
C HIS A 44 3.97 19.72 -12.35
N ARG A 45 3.03 19.89 -11.42
CA ARG A 45 1.84 20.77 -11.43
C ARG A 45 0.65 20.34 -12.29
N ASN A 46 0.83 20.16 -13.59
CA ASN A 46 -0.27 19.90 -14.51
C ASN A 46 -0.10 18.56 -15.22
N PRO A 47 -1.14 17.71 -15.24
CA PRO A 47 -1.09 16.48 -16.00
C PRO A 47 -1.01 16.79 -17.51
N PRO A 48 -0.23 16.04 -18.31
CA PRO A 48 -0.13 16.23 -19.76
C PRO A 48 -1.50 16.06 -20.41
N ILE A 49 -1.98 16.94 -21.27
CA ILE A 49 -3.27 16.72 -21.94
C ILE A 49 -3.24 15.39 -22.70
N PHE A 50 -4.26 14.56 -22.47
CA PHE A 50 -4.36 13.24 -23.05
C PHE A 50 -4.88 13.37 -24.49
N ASP A 51 -3.98 13.30 -25.46
CA ASP A 51 -4.24 13.49 -26.89
C ASP A 51 -3.97 12.22 -27.73
N ILE A 52 -3.69 11.10 -27.06
CA ILE A 52 -3.47 9.81 -27.71
C ILE A 52 -4.80 9.07 -27.78
N ASP A 53 -5.18 8.61 -28.96
CA ASP A 53 -6.32 7.71 -29.11
C ASP A 53 -6.05 6.42 -28.30
N SER A 54 -6.90 6.20 -27.30
CA SER A 54 -6.83 5.03 -26.42
C SER A 54 -6.80 3.72 -27.20
N VAL A 55 -7.53 3.61 -28.31
CA VAL A 55 -7.60 2.39 -29.13
C VAL A 55 -6.22 2.06 -29.71
N TYR A 56 -5.51 3.09 -30.18
CA TYR A 56 -4.17 2.95 -30.72
C TYR A 56 -3.15 2.62 -29.63
N ALA A 57 -3.25 3.25 -28.45
CA ALA A 57 -2.35 2.96 -27.33
C ALA A 57 -2.45 1.49 -26.88
N ILE A 58 -3.66 0.95 -26.78
CA ILE A 58 -3.90 -0.44 -26.36
C ILE A 58 -3.37 -1.41 -27.40
N SER A 59 -3.67 -1.18 -28.68
CA SER A 59 -3.17 -2.02 -29.77
C SER A 59 -1.65 -2.03 -29.83
N ALA A 60 -1.00 -0.87 -29.63
CA ALA A 60 0.45 -0.77 -29.59
C ALA A 60 1.07 -1.56 -28.44
N VAL A 61 0.48 -1.50 -27.23
CA VAL A 61 0.96 -2.28 -26.06
C VAL A 61 0.75 -3.78 -26.29
N ALA A 62 -0.44 -4.20 -26.74
CA ALA A 62 -0.72 -5.61 -27.04
C ALA A 62 0.21 -6.17 -28.12
N SER A 63 0.52 -5.36 -29.14
CA SER A 63 1.47 -5.72 -30.19
C SER A 63 2.91 -5.78 -29.66
N SER A 64 3.31 -4.88 -28.75
CA SER A 64 4.64 -4.91 -28.13
C SER A 64 4.87 -6.11 -27.20
N LEU A 65 3.80 -6.68 -26.64
CA LEU A 65 3.85 -7.90 -25.83
C LEU A 65 3.91 -9.18 -26.68
N SER A 66 3.54 -9.11 -27.97
CA SER A 66 3.39 -10.28 -28.85
C SER A 66 4.36 -10.31 -30.04
N SER A 67 4.97 -9.18 -30.42
CA SER A 67 5.94 -9.11 -31.50
C SER A 67 7.36 -8.81 -31.00
N ASP A 68 8.23 -9.81 -31.11
CA ASP A 68 9.68 -9.76 -30.88
C ASP A 68 10.45 -8.82 -31.84
N THR A 69 9.77 -8.07 -32.71
CA THR A 69 10.41 -7.45 -33.90
C THR A 69 10.47 -5.92 -33.91
N SER A 70 9.94 -5.20 -32.91
CA SER A 70 10.10 -3.73 -32.85
C SER A 70 11.03 -3.31 -31.71
N SER A 71 12.27 -2.95 -32.04
CA SER A 71 13.36 -2.62 -31.11
C SER A 71 13.19 -1.25 -30.41
N THR A 72 12.00 -0.92 -29.92
CA THR A 72 11.89 0.18 -28.95
C THR A 72 12.43 -0.34 -27.64
N SER A 73 13.71 -0.07 -27.39
CA SER A 73 14.39 -0.43 -26.15
C SER A 73 13.51 -0.04 -24.96
N PRO A 74 13.18 -0.97 -24.04
CA PRO A 74 12.35 -0.65 -22.89
C PRO A 74 13.01 0.48 -22.11
N MET A 75 12.20 1.48 -21.75
CA MET A 75 12.68 2.68 -21.06
C MET A 75 13.42 2.29 -19.78
N GLY A 76 14.62 2.86 -19.60
CA GLY A 76 15.45 2.65 -18.42
C GLY A 76 14.95 3.33 -17.15
N LEU A 77 13.70 3.82 -17.13
CA LEU A 77 13.17 4.67 -16.06
C LEU A 77 13.06 3.89 -14.75
N ARG A 78 13.74 4.37 -13.73
CA ARG A 78 13.81 3.79 -12.38
C ARG A 78 13.00 4.58 -11.36
N ALA A 79 12.88 5.89 -11.52
CA ALA A 79 12.13 6.75 -10.61
C ALA A 79 11.15 7.65 -11.38
N LEU A 80 9.91 7.70 -10.90
CA LEU A 80 8.88 8.63 -11.39
C LEU A 80 8.33 9.44 -10.22
N THR A 81 8.40 10.76 -10.35
CA THR A 81 7.73 11.71 -9.45
C THR A 81 6.65 12.43 -10.22
N TRP A 82 5.41 12.44 -9.71
CA TRP A 82 4.32 13.16 -10.35
C TRP A 82 3.52 13.95 -9.33
N THR A 83 3.59 15.29 -9.42
CA THR A 83 2.78 16.17 -8.58
C THR A 83 1.47 16.54 -9.27
N ALA A 84 0.39 16.61 -8.48
CA ALA A 84 -0.99 16.84 -8.93
C ALA A 84 -1.51 15.78 -9.91
N ALA A 85 -1.21 14.52 -9.61
CA ALA A 85 -1.62 13.38 -10.41
C ALA A 85 -3.15 13.13 -10.26
N PRO A 86 -3.92 12.99 -11.36
CA PRO A 86 -5.38 12.82 -11.32
C PRO A 86 -5.75 11.41 -10.83
N PRO A 87 -6.28 11.24 -9.61
CA PRO A 87 -6.35 9.94 -8.94
C PRO A 87 -7.01 8.85 -9.80
N LYS A 88 -8.14 9.16 -10.42
CA LYS A 88 -8.94 8.20 -11.17
C LYS A 88 -8.34 7.79 -12.52
N ASP A 89 -7.40 8.59 -13.04
CA ASP A 89 -6.86 8.44 -14.40
C ASP A 89 -5.35 8.16 -14.45
N ILE A 90 -4.65 8.17 -13.31
CA ILE A 90 -3.21 7.91 -13.17
C ILE A 90 -2.74 6.65 -13.91
N TRP A 91 -3.54 5.59 -13.89
CA TRP A 91 -3.25 4.33 -14.56
C TRP A 91 -2.96 4.49 -16.05
N ARG A 92 -3.57 5.46 -16.75
CA ARG A 92 -3.37 5.63 -18.20
C ARG A 92 -1.93 6.01 -18.55
N LEU A 93 -1.23 6.70 -17.66
CA LEU A 93 0.18 7.04 -17.88
C LEU A 93 1.00 5.77 -18.10
N PHE A 94 0.77 4.75 -17.27
CA PHE A 94 1.50 3.48 -17.30
C PHE A 94 1.11 2.56 -18.46
N TYR A 95 -0.01 2.85 -19.13
CA TYR A 95 -0.34 2.21 -20.40
C TYR A 95 0.37 2.87 -21.57
N VAL A 96 0.48 4.20 -21.57
CA VAL A 96 1.17 4.93 -22.64
C VAL A 96 2.68 4.77 -22.55
N LEU A 97 3.21 4.78 -21.32
CA LEU A 97 4.63 4.70 -21.03
C LEU A 97 4.93 3.37 -20.34
N ALA A 98 5.51 2.43 -21.08
CA ALA A 98 5.99 1.18 -20.50
C ALA A 98 7.22 1.46 -19.60
N MET A 99 7.08 1.20 -18.31
CA MET A 99 8.13 1.42 -17.30
C MET A 99 8.48 0.12 -16.56
N PRO A 100 9.00 -0.92 -17.23
CA PRO A 100 9.22 -2.24 -16.62
C PRO A 100 10.34 -2.27 -15.57
N LYS A 101 11.15 -1.21 -15.49
CA LYS A 101 12.27 -1.07 -14.52
C LYS A 101 11.98 -0.06 -13.41
N LEU A 102 10.72 0.39 -13.30
CA LEU A 102 10.33 1.39 -12.30
C LEU A 102 10.50 0.80 -10.89
N PHE A 103 11.38 1.41 -10.12
CA PHE A 103 11.76 1.00 -8.78
C PHE A 103 11.11 1.89 -7.70
N GLU A 104 10.98 3.18 -8.00
CA GLU A 104 10.46 4.20 -7.10
C GLU A 104 9.36 5.03 -7.78
N LEU A 105 8.24 5.21 -7.07
CA LEU A 105 7.10 5.99 -7.52
C LEU A 105 6.66 6.96 -6.42
N VAL A 106 6.69 8.25 -6.72
CA VAL A 106 6.24 9.32 -5.82
C VAL A 106 5.07 10.05 -6.48
N LEU A 107 3.90 10.01 -5.85
CA LEU A 107 2.69 10.65 -6.37
C LEU A 107 2.13 11.63 -5.35
N THR A 108 1.94 12.89 -5.75
CA THR A 108 1.06 13.83 -5.04
C THR A 108 -0.29 13.83 -5.74
N LEU A 109 -1.24 13.08 -5.18
CA LEU A 109 -2.60 12.95 -5.66
C LEU A 109 -3.36 14.26 -5.48
N ASP A 110 -4.02 14.70 -6.55
CA ASP A 110 -4.93 15.84 -6.46
C ASP A 110 -6.31 15.44 -5.88
N SER A 111 -7.26 16.38 -5.85
CA SER A 111 -8.65 16.10 -5.50
C SER A 111 -9.22 14.95 -6.35
N ILE A 112 -10.09 14.14 -5.74
CA ILE A 112 -10.80 13.03 -6.39
C ILE A 112 -11.61 13.46 -7.63
N ASP A 113 -12.02 14.72 -7.68
CA ASP A 113 -12.79 15.27 -8.79
C ASP A 113 -11.92 15.70 -9.96
N ARG A 114 -10.61 15.83 -9.76
CA ARG A 114 -9.69 16.19 -10.84
C ARG A 114 -9.56 15.04 -11.81
N ARG A 115 -9.96 15.30 -13.05
CA ARG A 115 -9.87 14.40 -14.19
C ARG A 115 -8.73 14.78 -15.10
N TRP A 116 -8.29 13.80 -15.87
CA TRP A 116 -7.43 14.06 -17.00
C TRP A 116 -8.19 14.81 -18.09
N LEU A 117 -7.64 15.93 -18.57
CA LEU A 117 -8.14 16.60 -19.77
C LEU A 117 -7.84 15.75 -21.00
N CYS A 118 -8.83 15.60 -21.88
CA CYS A 118 -8.68 14.89 -23.14
C CYS A 118 -8.94 15.84 -24.31
N LEU A 119 -8.14 15.73 -25.36
CA LEU A 119 -8.36 16.43 -26.63
C LEU A 119 -9.05 15.48 -27.60
N SER A 120 -10.24 15.85 -28.06
CA SER A 120 -10.95 15.15 -29.13
C SER A 120 -11.19 16.16 -30.25
N GLY A 121 -10.36 16.11 -31.30
CA GLY A 121 -10.28 17.17 -32.30
C GLY A 121 -9.81 18.49 -31.69
N ASP A 122 -10.44 19.60 -32.07
CA ASP A 122 -10.07 20.95 -31.62
C ASP A 122 -10.72 21.38 -30.30
N THR A 123 -11.55 20.53 -29.68
CA THR A 123 -12.20 20.84 -28.41
C THR A 123 -11.54 20.10 -27.26
N SER A 124 -11.08 20.87 -26.25
CA SER A 124 -10.65 20.30 -24.97
C SER A 124 -11.87 20.07 -24.09
N ALA A 125 -12.17 18.82 -23.79
CA ALA A 125 -13.18 18.48 -22.80
C ALA A 125 -12.50 17.80 -21.60
N SER A 126 -12.94 18.15 -20.38
CA SER A 126 -12.69 17.25 -19.25
C SER A 126 -13.31 15.91 -19.60
N LEU A 127 -12.62 14.81 -19.30
CA LEU A 127 -13.17 13.48 -19.50
C LEU A 127 -14.40 13.34 -18.59
N GLY A 128 -15.56 13.71 -19.13
CA GLY A 128 -16.81 13.81 -18.42
C GLY A 128 -17.25 12.46 -17.88
N THR A 129 -18.16 12.50 -16.92
CA THR A 129 -18.84 11.37 -16.25
C THR A 129 -19.43 10.29 -17.18
N GLN A 130 -19.50 10.54 -18.49
CA GLN A 130 -19.76 9.49 -19.46
C GLN A 130 -18.46 8.76 -19.77
N ASP A 131 -18.34 7.61 -19.11
CA ASP A 131 -17.40 6.51 -19.32
C ASP A 131 -17.45 5.99 -20.78
N THR A 132 -17.19 6.83 -21.79
CA THR A 132 -17.19 6.42 -23.20
C THR A 132 -16.08 5.40 -23.52
N LEU A 133 -15.13 5.22 -22.60
CA LEU A 133 -14.09 4.19 -22.63
C LEU A 133 -14.48 2.89 -21.89
N SER A 134 -15.67 2.82 -21.27
CA SER A 134 -16.20 1.60 -20.62
C SER A 134 -16.45 0.45 -21.60
N CYS A 135 -16.63 0.75 -22.89
CA CYS A 135 -17.11 -0.24 -23.86
C CYS A 135 -16.03 -1.15 -24.46
N TYR A 136 -14.74 -0.88 -24.26
CA TYR A 136 -13.66 -1.70 -24.82
C TYR A 136 -12.85 -2.39 -23.70
N ALA A 137 -13.38 -3.49 -23.19
CA ALA A 137 -12.70 -4.65 -22.59
C ALA A 137 -11.32 -4.45 -21.94
N LEU A 138 -11.13 -3.44 -21.09
CA LEU A 138 -9.91 -3.33 -20.29
C LEU A 138 -10.25 -3.16 -18.83
N PRO A 139 -9.80 -4.15 -18.04
CA PRO A 139 -8.93 -3.76 -16.96
C PRO A 139 -7.81 -4.79 -16.81
N GLN A 140 -6.79 -4.71 -17.67
CA GLN A 140 -5.53 -5.32 -17.26
C GLN A 140 -5.02 -4.51 -16.06
N VAL A 141 -4.72 -5.21 -14.98
CA VAL A 141 -4.08 -4.58 -13.83
C VAL A 141 -2.72 -4.09 -14.28
N VAL A 142 -2.42 -2.82 -14.01
CA VAL A 142 -1.05 -2.31 -14.21
C VAL A 142 -0.16 -3.02 -13.20
N GLN A 143 0.69 -3.92 -13.71
CA GLN A 143 1.63 -4.67 -12.88
C GLN A 143 2.95 -3.91 -12.84
N LEU A 144 3.33 -3.44 -11.66
CA LEU A 144 4.62 -2.79 -11.43
C LEU A 144 5.53 -3.77 -10.68
N LEU A 145 6.04 -4.76 -11.43
CA LEU A 145 6.77 -5.91 -10.87
C LEU A 145 8.12 -5.54 -10.24
N THR A 146 8.73 -4.41 -10.60
CA THR A 146 10.01 -3.96 -10.03
C THR A 146 9.86 -2.89 -8.96
N LEU A 147 8.64 -2.42 -8.69
CA LEU A 147 8.41 -1.30 -7.79
C LEU A 147 8.61 -1.74 -6.34
N SER A 148 9.65 -1.23 -5.70
CA SER A 148 9.99 -1.48 -4.29
C SER A 148 9.54 -0.34 -3.39
N ARG A 149 9.49 0.91 -3.91
CA ARG A 149 9.18 2.10 -3.12
C ARG A 149 8.00 2.88 -3.69
N LEU A 150 7.00 3.12 -2.85
CA LEU A 150 5.83 3.91 -3.18
C LEU A 150 5.60 4.99 -2.13
N CYS A 151 5.61 6.25 -2.56
CA CYS A 151 5.25 7.39 -1.75
C CYS A 151 3.98 8.04 -2.31
N LEU A 152 2.96 8.16 -1.49
CA LEU A 152 1.70 8.78 -1.84
C LEU A 152 1.42 9.92 -0.88
N GLU A 153 1.26 11.10 -1.45
CA GLU A 153 0.76 12.28 -0.77
C GLU A 153 -0.63 12.57 -1.33
N CYS A 154 -1.63 12.79 -0.49
CA CYS A 154 -2.99 13.08 -0.94
C CYS A 154 -3.53 14.36 -0.29
N LYS A 155 -4.24 15.17 -1.09
CA LYS A 155 -5.04 16.29 -0.60
C LYS A 155 -6.40 15.87 -0.05
N ASP A 156 -6.86 14.70 -0.47
CA ASP A 156 -8.15 14.10 -0.12
C ASP A 156 -7.95 12.60 0.11
N ALA A 157 -8.47 12.08 1.22
CA ALA A 157 -8.35 10.67 1.55
C ALA A 157 -9.09 9.76 0.55
N ASP A 158 -10.18 10.25 -0.05
CA ASP A 158 -10.94 9.47 -1.04
C ASP A 158 -10.14 9.24 -2.33
N ALA A 159 -9.21 10.17 -2.66
CA ALA A 159 -8.29 10.01 -3.78
C ALA A 159 -7.43 8.73 -3.66
N LEU A 160 -7.00 8.37 -2.45
CA LEU A 160 -6.24 7.12 -2.22
C LEU A 160 -7.06 5.88 -2.58
N SER A 161 -8.35 5.89 -2.28
CA SER A 161 -9.25 4.74 -2.47
C SER A 161 -9.54 4.43 -3.95
N VAL A 162 -9.30 5.39 -4.83
CA VAL A 162 -9.53 5.24 -6.28
C VAL A 162 -8.23 5.09 -7.07
N ALA A 163 -7.14 5.71 -6.62
CA ALA A 163 -5.91 5.82 -7.40
C ALA A 163 -5.26 4.47 -7.71
N LEU A 164 -5.17 3.59 -6.71
CA LEU A 164 -4.34 2.38 -6.82
C LEU A 164 -5.13 1.10 -7.08
N ARG A 165 -6.45 1.18 -7.25
CA ARG A 165 -7.32 0.00 -7.49
C ARG A 165 -6.99 -0.74 -8.79
N ARG A 166 -6.35 -0.07 -9.73
CA ARG A 166 -5.92 -0.63 -11.02
C ARG A 166 -4.46 -1.08 -11.04
N PHE A 167 -3.79 -1.08 -9.89
CA PHE A 167 -2.38 -1.42 -9.79
C PHE A 167 -2.14 -2.70 -8.98
N SER A 168 -1.04 -3.37 -9.27
CA SER A 168 -0.48 -4.47 -8.48
C SER A 168 0.99 -4.20 -8.19
N PHE A 169 1.37 -4.38 -6.91
CA PHE A 169 2.71 -4.11 -6.41
C PHE A 169 3.26 -5.34 -5.67
N PRO A 170 3.55 -6.46 -6.37
CA PRO A 170 3.91 -7.72 -5.73
C PRO A 170 5.25 -7.67 -4.97
N PHE A 171 6.10 -6.68 -5.25
CA PHE A 171 7.42 -6.50 -4.65
C PHE A 171 7.57 -5.20 -3.85
N LEU A 172 6.46 -4.61 -3.40
CA LEU A 172 6.51 -3.38 -2.62
C LEU A 172 7.13 -3.62 -1.24
N GLU A 173 8.23 -2.93 -0.96
CA GLU A 173 8.98 -3.04 0.31
C GLU A 173 8.79 -1.82 1.20
N ARG A 174 8.58 -0.63 0.62
CA ARG A 174 8.40 0.62 1.35
C ARG A 174 7.16 1.36 0.88
N LEU A 175 6.30 1.73 1.83
CA LEU A 175 5.09 2.50 1.59
C LEU A 175 5.06 3.72 2.51
N THR A 176 4.96 4.91 1.91
CA THR A 176 4.69 6.16 2.63
C THR A 176 3.33 6.68 2.22
N LEU A 177 2.45 6.89 3.18
CA LEU A 177 1.15 7.55 3.00
C LEU A 177 1.18 8.88 3.77
N SER A 178 0.94 9.98 3.08
CA SER A 178 0.91 11.32 3.67
C SER A 178 -0.35 12.06 3.28
N TYR A 179 -0.94 12.77 4.22
CA TYR A 179 -2.00 13.74 3.94
C TYR A 179 -1.45 15.17 3.97
N SER A 180 -1.70 15.92 2.91
CA SER A 180 -1.22 17.30 2.69
C SER A 180 -2.37 18.28 2.43
N GLY A 181 -3.54 18.02 3.04
CA GLY A 181 -4.70 18.88 2.86
C GLY A 181 -4.49 20.30 3.39
N PRO A 182 -5.41 21.22 3.07
CA PRO A 182 -5.29 22.63 3.43
C PRO A 182 -5.14 22.77 4.96
N GLU A 183 -4.18 23.60 5.39
CA GLU A 183 -3.87 23.83 6.82
C GLU A 183 -5.08 24.34 7.61
N SER A 184 -6.06 24.95 6.93
CA SER A 184 -7.33 25.40 7.52
C SER A 184 -8.23 24.24 7.97
N SER A 185 -7.99 23.01 7.49
CA SER A 185 -8.71 21.84 7.98
C SER A 185 -8.20 21.45 9.36
N HIS A 186 -8.90 21.89 10.40
CA HIS A 186 -8.58 21.56 11.80
C HIS A 186 -8.61 20.05 12.13
N ARG A 187 -9.00 19.18 11.18
CA ARG A 187 -9.13 17.74 11.40
C ARG A 187 -8.48 16.97 10.26
N SER A 188 -7.47 16.16 10.61
CA SER A 188 -6.93 15.13 9.72
C SER A 188 -8.03 14.15 9.29
N PRO A 189 -8.05 13.72 8.02
CA PRO A 189 -9.01 12.73 7.55
C PRO A 189 -8.68 11.36 8.13
N MET A 190 -9.68 10.49 8.13
CA MET A 190 -9.50 9.09 8.49
C MET A 190 -8.69 8.38 7.40
N LEU A 191 -7.69 7.59 7.79
CA LEU A 191 -6.96 6.76 6.84
C LEU A 191 -7.92 5.71 6.24
N PRO A 192 -8.10 5.66 4.91
CA PRO A 192 -8.88 4.58 4.31
C PRO A 192 -8.20 3.24 4.58
N SER A 193 -8.98 2.18 4.78
CA SER A 193 -8.40 0.84 4.95
C SER A 193 -7.53 0.46 3.74
N ILE A 194 -6.45 -0.30 3.94
CA ILE A 194 -5.58 -0.72 2.83
C ILE A 194 -6.35 -1.54 1.80
N GLY A 195 -7.38 -2.28 2.22
CA GLY A 195 -8.31 -2.96 1.31
C GLY A 195 -9.19 -2.03 0.47
N LYS A 196 -9.28 -0.74 0.84
CA LYS A 196 -9.89 0.32 0.03
C LYS A 196 -8.88 0.99 -0.90
N ILE A 197 -7.63 1.13 -0.47
CA ILE A 197 -6.56 1.78 -1.26
C ILE A 197 -6.07 0.83 -2.36
N PHE A 198 -5.69 -0.39 -1.99
CA PHE A 198 -5.04 -1.35 -2.86
C PHE A 198 -6.03 -2.41 -3.39
N ARG A 199 -5.72 -2.97 -4.56
CA ARG A 199 -6.41 -4.16 -5.07
C ARG A 199 -6.07 -5.41 -4.26
N GLU A 200 -4.80 -5.57 -3.92
CA GLU A 200 -4.27 -6.69 -3.15
C GLU A 200 -3.74 -6.17 -1.80
N PRO A 201 -4.52 -6.28 -0.70
CA PRO A 201 -4.20 -5.64 0.57
C PRO A 201 -3.08 -6.33 1.36
N ARG A 202 -2.67 -7.54 0.99
CA ARG A 202 -1.75 -8.35 1.80
C ARG A 202 -0.30 -7.85 1.83
N LEU A 203 0.09 -7.00 0.87
CA LEU A 203 1.42 -6.35 0.77
C LEU A 203 2.55 -7.19 1.39
N ALA A 204 2.69 -8.44 0.93
CA ALA A 204 3.41 -9.49 1.65
C ALA A 204 4.92 -9.20 1.84
N LYS A 205 5.48 -8.29 1.05
CA LYS A 205 6.88 -7.88 1.10
C LYS A 205 7.10 -6.51 1.76
N LEU A 206 6.05 -5.89 2.31
CA LEU A 206 6.17 -4.59 2.93
C LEU A 206 6.98 -4.67 4.23
N VAL A 207 8.17 -4.06 4.23
CA VAL A 207 9.11 -4.02 5.35
C VAL A 207 9.05 -2.67 6.08
N ASP A 208 8.72 -1.59 5.37
CA ASP A 208 8.72 -0.22 5.87
C ASP A 208 7.38 0.47 5.58
N LEU A 209 6.71 0.95 6.61
CA LEU A 209 5.45 1.69 6.51
C LEU A 209 5.56 3.00 7.26
N GLU A 210 5.26 4.09 6.55
CA GLU A 210 5.19 5.43 7.10
C GLU A 210 3.81 6.04 6.89
N LEU A 211 3.20 6.52 7.97
CA LEU A 211 1.91 7.18 7.98
C LEU A 211 2.07 8.61 8.49
N ARG A 212 1.64 9.60 7.71
CA ARG A 212 1.73 11.03 8.08
C ARG A 212 0.38 11.74 8.05
N CYS A 213 0.07 12.46 9.12
CA CYS A 213 -1.05 13.41 9.21
C CYS A 213 -2.46 12.80 9.01
N PHE A 214 -2.67 11.53 9.37
CA PHE A 214 -3.98 10.86 9.34
C PHE A 214 -4.60 10.69 10.73
N ARG A 215 -5.91 10.45 10.77
CA ARG A 215 -6.60 9.88 11.92
C ARG A 215 -6.62 8.35 11.79
N LEU A 216 -6.09 7.68 12.80
CA LEU A 216 -5.97 6.22 12.89
C LEU A 216 -7.01 5.65 13.86
N ASP A 217 -7.50 4.45 13.57
CA ASP A 217 -8.61 3.81 14.27
C ASP A 217 -8.48 2.27 14.30
N ALA A 218 -9.55 1.58 14.72
CA ALA A 218 -9.58 0.12 14.76
C ALA A 218 -9.56 -0.55 13.37
N GLU A 219 -10.04 0.11 12.31
CA GLU A 219 -9.92 -0.41 10.93
C GLU A 219 -8.45 -0.40 10.49
N THR A 220 -7.70 0.62 10.92
CA THR A 220 -6.25 0.71 10.71
C THR A 220 -5.50 -0.44 11.40
N VAL A 221 -5.91 -0.81 12.61
CA VAL A 221 -5.37 -1.99 13.31
C VAL A 221 -5.60 -3.28 12.50
N THR A 222 -6.82 -3.47 12.01
CA THR A 222 -7.20 -4.63 11.18
C THR A 222 -6.35 -4.68 9.91
N THR A 223 -6.05 -3.52 9.35
CA THR A 223 -5.21 -3.36 8.17
C THR A 223 -3.76 -3.79 8.42
N LEU A 224 -3.15 -3.36 9.53
CA LEU A 224 -1.78 -3.76 9.90
C LEU A 224 -1.66 -5.26 10.20
N ALA A 225 -2.76 -5.94 10.54
CA ALA A 225 -2.76 -7.38 10.71
C ALA A 225 -2.42 -8.15 9.41
N TYR A 226 -2.56 -7.52 8.25
CA TYR A 226 -2.20 -8.11 6.96
C TYR A 226 -0.70 -7.93 6.61
N THR A 227 0.00 -6.99 7.25
CA THR A 227 1.40 -6.65 6.94
C THR A 227 2.37 -7.40 7.85
N GLN A 228 2.42 -8.73 7.73
CA GLN A 228 3.22 -9.59 8.63
C GLN A 228 4.74 -9.37 8.51
N SER A 229 5.23 -8.94 7.35
CA SER A 229 6.65 -8.71 7.06
C SER A 229 7.16 -7.34 7.54
N LEU A 230 6.28 -6.52 8.11
CA LEU A 230 6.62 -5.15 8.51
C LEU A 230 7.68 -5.16 9.62
N ALA A 231 8.85 -4.60 9.33
CA ALA A 231 9.97 -4.48 10.26
C ALA A 231 10.10 -3.07 10.86
N ARG A 232 9.63 -2.05 10.14
CA ARG A 232 9.75 -0.64 10.53
C ARG A 232 8.41 0.07 10.36
N LEU A 233 7.96 0.74 11.42
CA LEU A 233 6.72 1.52 11.42
C LEU A 233 7.02 2.95 11.87
N SER A 234 6.69 3.91 11.02
CA SER A 234 6.82 5.34 11.30
C SER A 234 5.45 6.01 11.32
N ILE A 235 5.13 6.71 12.41
CA ILE A 235 3.88 7.44 12.57
C ILE A 235 4.22 8.90 12.88
N TYR A 236 3.80 9.80 11.97
CA TYR A 236 4.12 11.22 12.03
C TYR A 236 2.84 12.07 12.11
N ASN A 237 2.67 12.82 13.20
CA ASN A 237 1.57 13.75 13.42
C ASN A 237 0.17 13.11 13.17
N CYS A 238 0.02 11.83 13.51
CA CYS A 238 -1.26 11.13 13.36
C CYS A 238 -2.07 11.17 14.67
N THR A 239 -3.36 11.43 14.56
CA THR A 239 -4.30 11.31 15.69
C THR A 239 -4.75 9.85 15.83
N GLY A 240 -5.01 9.38 17.06
CA GLY A 240 -5.36 7.97 17.31
C GLY A 240 -4.18 6.99 17.20
N ALA A 241 -2.95 7.48 17.12
CA ALA A 241 -1.75 6.63 17.10
C ALA A 241 -1.61 5.73 18.33
N ASP A 242 -2.17 6.14 19.47
CA ASP A 242 -2.24 5.36 20.69
C ASP A 242 -3.01 4.06 20.50
N VAL A 243 -4.06 4.04 19.67
CA VAL A 243 -4.82 2.81 19.35
C VAL A 243 -3.90 1.78 18.69
N ILE A 244 -3.05 2.22 17.75
CA ILE A 244 -2.08 1.35 17.06
C ILE A 244 -1.03 0.84 18.04
N ILE A 245 -0.46 1.73 18.86
CA ILE A 245 0.56 1.34 19.84
C ILE A 245 -0.02 0.36 20.86
N CYS A 246 -1.24 0.58 21.37
CA CYS A 246 -1.89 -0.37 22.27
C CYS A 246 -2.14 -1.73 21.61
N ALA A 247 -2.51 -1.75 20.34
CA ALA A 247 -2.77 -3.00 19.64
C ALA A 247 -1.47 -3.79 19.38
N LEU A 248 -0.33 -3.11 19.17
CA LEU A 248 0.98 -3.74 18.99
C LEU A 248 1.49 -4.49 20.24
N SER A 249 0.92 -4.22 21.43
CA SER A 249 1.26 -4.92 22.67
C SER A 249 0.45 -6.21 22.88
N GLY A 250 -0.42 -6.58 21.94
CA GLY A 250 -1.28 -7.74 22.10
C GLY A 250 -2.46 -7.51 23.06
N ASN A 251 -2.96 -6.26 23.11
CA ASN A 251 -4.04 -5.80 24.00
C ASN A 251 -3.66 -5.68 25.48
N ALA A 252 -2.37 -5.56 25.81
CA ALA A 252 -1.91 -5.40 27.20
C ALA A 252 -2.26 -4.02 27.81
N CYS A 253 -2.74 -3.06 27.01
CA CYS A 253 -3.18 -1.77 27.52
C CYS A 253 -4.60 -1.89 28.13
N ASP A 254 -4.85 -1.19 29.24
CA ASP A 254 -6.02 -1.21 30.16
C ASP A 254 -7.44 -1.08 29.53
N HIS A 255 -7.59 -1.15 28.21
CA HIS A 255 -8.84 -0.82 27.52
C HIS A 255 -9.69 -2.02 27.11
N GLN A 256 -9.25 -3.27 27.26
CA GLN A 256 -10.05 -4.44 26.87
C GLN A 256 -9.95 -5.60 27.86
N GLY A 257 -10.90 -5.67 28.80
CA GLY A 257 -11.01 -6.70 29.85
C GLY A 257 -11.52 -8.07 29.36
N ALA A 258 -11.06 -8.56 28.21
CA ALA A 258 -11.43 -9.89 27.72
C ALA A 258 -10.18 -10.66 27.28
N GLU A 259 -10.01 -11.87 27.84
CA GLU A 259 -8.97 -12.85 27.52
C GLU A 259 -9.12 -13.40 26.08
N LEU A 260 -9.05 -12.53 25.08
CA LEU A 260 -8.99 -12.97 23.69
C LEU A 260 -7.58 -13.51 23.39
N PRO A 261 -7.45 -14.57 22.58
CA PRO A 261 -6.15 -15.09 22.18
C PRO A 261 -5.33 -13.96 21.53
N VAL A 262 -4.13 -13.73 22.08
CA VAL A 262 -3.24 -12.65 21.66
C VAL A 262 -2.88 -12.82 20.20
N LYS A 263 -3.43 -11.95 19.35
CA LYS A 263 -3.06 -11.88 17.93
C LYS A 263 -2.01 -10.80 17.76
N TRP A 264 -0.76 -11.22 17.51
CA TRP A 264 0.34 -10.30 17.26
C TRP A 264 0.16 -9.52 15.96
N LEU A 265 0.20 -8.20 16.08
CA LEU A 265 0.27 -7.29 14.94
C LEU A 265 1.74 -7.08 14.55
N CYS A 266 2.00 -7.16 13.25
CA CYS A 266 3.33 -6.99 12.66
C CYS A 266 4.39 -7.78 13.44
N PRO A 267 4.35 -9.12 13.46
CA PRO A 267 5.22 -9.93 14.31
C PRO A 267 6.71 -9.68 14.05
N ASN A 268 7.11 -9.23 12.87
CA ASN A 268 8.52 -8.93 12.53
C ASN A 268 8.95 -7.48 12.84
N LEU A 269 8.12 -6.68 13.50
CA LEU A 269 8.42 -5.29 13.83
C LEU A 269 9.63 -5.21 14.77
N LYS A 270 10.64 -4.44 14.39
CA LYS A 270 11.89 -4.20 15.13
C LYS A 270 12.12 -2.72 15.44
N GLU A 271 11.58 -1.84 14.62
CA GLU A 271 11.79 -0.40 14.73
C GLU A 271 10.46 0.36 14.76
N LEU A 272 10.34 1.27 15.72
CA LEU A 272 9.18 2.14 15.88
C LEU A 272 9.62 3.60 15.92
N ARG A 273 9.05 4.42 15.02
CA ARG A 273 9.27 5.87 15.01
C ARG A 273 7.97 6.60 15.27
N LEU A 274 7.97 7.45 16.29
CA LEU A 274 6.85 8.29 16.70
C LEU A 274 7.26 9.74 16.62
N SER A 275 6.54 10.54 15.84
CA SER A 275 6.81 11.96 15.68
C SER A 275 5.54 12.75 15.86
N TYR A 276 5.53 13.75 16.75
CA TYR A 276 4.42 14.66 17.01
C TYR A 276 3.09 13.95 17.32
N CYS A 277 3.14 12.73 17.86
CA CYS A 277 1.96 11.94 18.21
C CYS A 277 1.51 12.29 19.64
N SER A 278 0.63 13.28 19.78
CA SER A 278 0.22 13.83 21.09
C SER A 278 -0.59 12.86 21.96
N ALA A 279 -1.27 11.87 21.38
CA ALA A 279 -2.11 10.93 22.11
C ALA A 279 -1.32 9.80 22.80
N VAL A 280 -0.15 9.42 22.24
CA VAL A 280 0.63 8.25 22.66
C VAL A 280 1.25 8.46 24.03
N LYS A 281 0.86 7.62 25.00
CA LYS A 281 1.41 7.61 26.36
C LYS A 281 2.63 6.71 26.43
N PHE A 282 3.57 7.04 27.31
CA PHE A 282 4.73 6.18 27.57
C PHE A 282 4.36 4.75 27.98
N LYS A 283 3.40 4.58 28.89
CA LYS A 283 2.92 3.25 29.34
C LYS A 283 2.52 2.32 28.18
N CYS A 284 1.92 2.87 27.11
CA CYS A 284 1.54 2.08 25.94
C CYS A 284 2.77 1.60 25.17
N LEU A 285 3.76 2.48 24.97
CA LEU A 285 5.02 2.14 24.32
C LEU A 285 5.83 1.12 25.13
N GLU A 286 5.95 1.34 26.44
CA GLU A 286 6.59 0.42 27.38
C GLU A 286 5.96 -0.97 27.35
N ALA A 287 4.61 -1.05 27.36
CA ALA A 287 3.89 -2.31 27.26
C ALA A 287 4.18 -3.08 25.97
N VAL A 288 4.29 -2.39 24.83
CA VAL A 288 4.68 -3.01 23.55
C VAL A 288 6.07 -3.63 23.65
N VAL A 289 7.05 -2.86 24.14
CA VAL A 289 8.44 -3.31 24.24
C VAL A 289 8.56 -4.51 25.20
N ARG A 290 8.00 -4.38 26.41
CA ARG A 290 8.04 -5.41 27.44
C ARG A 290 7.38 -6.71 26.95
N GLN A 291 6.16 -6.63 26.42
CA GLN A 291 5.42 -7.83 26.05
C GLN A 291 6.08 -8.56 24.88
N ARG A 292 6.53 -7.84 23.85
CA ARG A 292 7.20 -8.47 22.70
C ARG A 292 8.53 -9.13 23.10
N LYS A 293 9.26 -8.55 24.04
CA LYS A 293 10.47 -9.18 24.57
C LYS A 293 10.14 -10.44 25.37
N ALA A 294 9.19 -10.38 26.29
CA ALA A 294 8.77 -11.54 27.09
C ALA A 294 8.37 -12.72 26.21
N ASP A 295 7.57 -12.48 25.17
CA ASP A 295 7.11 -13.52 24.24
C ASP A 295 8.21 -14.01 23.28
N SER A 296 9.24 -13.19 23.00
CA SER A 296 10.39 -13.61 22.21
C SER A 296 11.29 -14.61 22.95
N ILE A 297 11.37 -14.50 24.28
CA ILE A 297 12.22 -15.35 25.15
C ILE A 297 11.50 -16.64 25.54
N ALA A 298 10.18 -16.60 25.69
CA ALA A 298 9.39 -17.74 26.14
C ALA A 298 9.67 -18.98 25.28
N VAL A 299 10.27 -20.03 25.86
CA VAL A 299 10.50 -21.32 25.18
C VAL A 299 9.14 -21.85 24.72
N PRO A 300 9.02 -22.40 23.50
CA PRO A 300 7.76 -22.97 23.04
C PRO A 300 7.44 -24.17 23.91
N THR A 301 6.68 -23.94 24.98
CA THR A 301 5.90 -24.98 25.62
C THR A 301 4.84 -25.34 24.61
N MET A 302 5.21 -26.21 23.65
CA MET A 302 4.28 -26.83 22.72
C MET A 302 3.13 -27.33 23.59
N PRO A 303 1.93 -26.73 23.51
CA PRO A 303 0.81 -27.27 24.26
C PRO A 303 0.70 -28.70 23.78
N ALA A 304 0.92 -29.66 24.70
CA ALA A 304 0.82 -31.07 24.38
C ALA A 304 -0.49 -31.21 23.62
N ARG A 305 -0.42 -31.47 22.31
CA ARG A 305 -1.61 -31.58 21.47
C ARG A 305 -2.40 -32.69 22.13
N ALA A 306 -3.42 -32.32 22.90
CA ALA A 306 -4.40 -33.25 23.36
C ALA A 306 -5.05 -33.72 22.06
N ILE A 307 -4.54 -34.84 21.54
CA ILE A 307 -5.13 -35.56 20.42
C ILE A 307 -6.50 -35.93 20.96
N ARG A 308 -7.48 -35.05 20.74
CA ARG A 308 -8.86 -35.35 21.06
C ARG A 308 -9.16 -36.58 20.21
N PRO A 309 -9.40 -37.75 20.82
CA PRO A 309 -9.68 -38.95 20.04
C PRO A 309 -10.83 -38.62 19.11
N LEU A 310 -10.63 -38.85 17.81
CA LEU A 310 -11.67 -38.74 16.79
C LEU A 310 -12.88 -39.51 17.32
N LYS A 311 -13.91 -38.80 17.78
CA LYS A 311 -15.17 -39.42 18.19
C LYS A 311 -15.67 -40.15 16.95
N ARG A 312 -15.53 -41.48 16.94
CA ARG A 312 -16.21 -42.38 16.00
C ARG A 312 -17.69 -42.03 16.09
N SER A 313 -18.19 -41.30 15.10
CA SER A 313 -19.62 -41.11 14.91
C SER A 313 -20.18 -42.50 14.58
N VAL A 314 -20.78 -43.14 15.59
CA VAL A 314 -21.54 -44.37 15.41
C VAL A 314 -22.82 -43.98 14.69
N LEU A 315 -22.86 -44.24 13.38
CA LEU A 315 -24.06 -44.22 12.57
C LEU A 315 -25.05 -45.25 13.11
N ALA A 316 -26.09 -44.79 13.80
CA ALA A 316 -27.24 -45.59 14.20
C ALA A 316 -28.56 -44.95 13.70
N GLY A 317 -28.87 -45.19 12.41
CA GLY A 317 -30.20 -45.24 11.75
C GLY A 317 -31.23 -44.09 11.95
N PRO A 318 -32.45 -44.20 11.39
CA PRO A 318 -32.92 -44.95 10.24
C PRO A 318 -33.54 -44.05 9.12
N ARG A 319 -33.69 -44.70 7.96
CA ARG A 319 -34.37 -44.34 6.70
C ARG A 319 -35.46 -43.25 6.74
N SER A 320 -35.39 -42.33 5.77
CA SER A 320 -36.52 -41.61 5.17
C SER A 320 -36.20 -41.21 3.72
N PRO A 321 -37.22 -40.98 2.86
CA PRO A 321 -37.19 -41.42 1.47
C PRO A 321 -36.66 -40.39 0.46
N ALA A 322 -36.02 -40.97 -0.55
CA ALA A 322 -35.74 -40.52 -1.92
C ALA A 322 -36.15 -39.11 -2.35
N THR A 323 -35.14 -38.30 -2.70
CA THR A 323 -35.23 -37.25 -3.72
C THR A 323 -34.16 -37.49 -4.82
N PRO A 324 -34.42 -37.08 -6.07
CA PRO A 324 -33.76 -37.66 -7.24
C PRO A 324 -32.32 -37.16 -7.46
N LYS A 325 -31.51 -38.11 -7.92
CA LYS A 325 -30.09 -38.01 -8.29
C LYS A 325 -29.82 -36.89 -9.30
N LYS A 326 -28.93 -35.96 -8.94
CA LYS A 326 -28.20 -35.13 -9.90
C LYS A 326 -26.88 -35.85 -10.23
N ILE A 327 -26.77 -36.32 -11.46
CA ILE A 327 -25.59 -36.98 -12.03
C ILE A 327 -24.42 -35.99 -11.97
N ARG A 328 -23.39 -36.31 -11.18
CA ARG A 328 -22.11 -35.60 -11.14
C ARG A 328 -21.12 -36.45 -11.93
N MET A 329 -20.59 -35.89 -13.01
CA MET A 329 -19.55 -36.49 -13.84
C MET A 329 -18.28 -36.74 -13.00
N PRO A 330 -17.50 -37.80 -13.32
CA PRO A 330 -16.20 -38.02 -12.72
C PRO A 330 -15.19 -37.06 -13.36
N PHE A 331 -14.58 -36.20 -12.54
CA PHE A 331 -13.34 -35.52 -12.91
C PHE A 331 -12.23 -36.18 -12.09
N ASP A 332 -11.32 -36.82 -12.80
CA ASP A 332 -10.18 -37.51 -12.22
C ASP A 332 -9.23 -36.53 -11.52
N GLY A 333 -9.00 -36.82 -10.24
CA GLY A 333 -7.67 -36.91 -9.63
C GLY A 333 -6.67 -35.79 -9.89
N GLN A 334 -6.81 -34.67 -9.17
CA GLN A 334 -5.63 -34.00 -8.62
C GLN A 334 -6.00 -33.38 -7.26
N GLU A 335 -5.56 -34.03 -6.18
CA GLU A 335 -5.71 -33.56 -4.80
C GLU A 335 -4.86 -32.30 -4.57
N ALA A 336 -5.34 -31.16 -5.03
CA ALA A 336 -5.01 -29.89 -4.41
C ALA A 336 -6.03 -29.66 -3.30
N SER A 337 -5.57 -29.69 -2.05
CA SER A 337 -6.28 -29.18 -0.88
C SER A 337 -6.49 -27.67 -1.04
N ALA A 338 -7.40 -27.29 -1.91
CA ALA A 338 -7.82 -25.91 -2.12
C ALA A 338 -8.94 -25.62 -1.14
N SER A 339 -8.61 -24.91 -0.06
CA SER A 339 -9.62 -24.31 0.81
C SER A 339 -10.50 -23.37 -0.04
N PRO A 340 -11.84 -23.47 -0.01
CA PRO A 340 -12.71 -22.85 -1.01
C PRO A 340 -12.68 -21.31 -1.05
N ASN A 341 -12.10 -20.67 -0.02
CA ASN A 341 -12.06 -19.21 0.13
C ASN A 341 -10.63 -18.66 0.37
N GLY A 342 -9.59 -19.50 0.24
CA GLY A 342 -8.21 -19.09 0.47
C GLY A 342 -7.64 -18.48 -0.80
N SER A 343 -7.61 -17.15 -0.90
CA SER A 343 -6.67 -16.54 -1.84
C SER A 343 -5.26 -16.92 -1.37
N PHE A 344 -4.54 -17.75 -2.12
CA PHE A 344 -3.16 -18.09 -1.82
C PHE A 344 -2.27 -16.99 -2.38
N VAL A 345 -1.82 -16.07 -1.52
CA VAL A 345 -0.64 -15.26 -1.84
C VAL A 345 0.56 -16.01 -1.29
N ASP A 346 1.49 -16.34 -2.18
CA ASP A 346 2.72 -17.03 -1.83
C ASP A 346 3.41 -16.30 -0.67
N GLY A 347 3.71 -17.05 0.39
CA GLY A 347 4.33 -16.52 1.61
C GLY A 347 3.39 -15.95 2.66
N TRP A 348 2.07 -15.82 2.41
CA TRP A 348 1.14 -15.34 3.42
C TRP A 348 0.65 -16.48 4.33
N ARG A 349 0.99 -16.40 5.63
CA ARG A 349 0.67 -17.44 6.61
C ARG A 349 -0.26 -16.88 7.69
N ALA A 350 -1.51 -16.65 7.31
CA ALA A 350 -2.53 -16.02 8.17
C ALA A 350 -2.78 -16.75 9.51
N HIS A 351 -2.53 -18.06 9.52
CA HIS A 351 -2.84 -18.95 10.64
C HIS A 351 -1.61 -19.43 11.40
N GLU A 352 -0.40 -19.07 10.96
CA GLU A 352 0.80 -19.38 11.74
C GLU A 352 0.94 -18.33 12.84
N VAL A 353 0.79 -18.79 14.08
CA VAL A 353 1.10 -18.01 15.28
C VAL A 353 2.59 -17.69 15.24
N THR A 354 2.91 -16.54 14.65
CA THR A 354 4.28 -16.07 14.53
C THR A 354 4.63 -15.37 15.83
N ARG A 355 5.78 -15.75 16.41
CA ARG A 355 6.28 -15.08 17.61
C ARG A 355 6.67 -13.64 17.27
N PRO A 356 6.36 -12.66 18.14
CA PRO A 356 6.81 -11.30 17.90
C PRO A 356 8.33 -11.21 18.08
N THR A 357 8.98 -10.44 17.22
CA THR A 357 10.35 -9.98 17.42
C THR A 357 10.36 -8.86 18.47
N PRO A 358 11.41 -8.79 19.29
CA PRO A 358 11.59 -7.67 20.21
C PRO A 358 11.80 -6.38 19.42
N ILE A 359 11.40 -5.25 20.02
CA ILE A 359 11.66 -3.93 19.46
C ILE A 359 13.09 -3.53 19.84
N CYS A 360 13.96 -3.43 18.85
CA CYS A 360 15.38 -3.08 19.05
C CYS A 360 15.61 -1.57 18.95
N THR A 361 14.70 -0.83 18.30
CA THR A 361 14.92 0.58 18.00
C THR A 361 13.66 1.41 18.19
N VAL A 362 13.77 2.48 18.97
CA VAL A 362 12.65 3.40 19.27
C VAL A 362 13.09 4.85 19.07
N HIS A 363 12.42 5.55 18.15
CA HIS A 363 12.65 6.96 17.90
C HIS A 363 11.42 7.76 18.33
N VAL A 364 11.60 8.75 19.20
CA VAL A 364 10.52 9.67 19.62
C VAL A 364 10.93 11.12 19.38
N LEU A 365 10.05 11.86 18.71
CA LEU A 365 10.23 13.29 18.39
C LEU A 365 8.93 14.03 18.73
N GLY A 366 9.00 15.06 19.58
CA GLY A 366 7.87 15.97 19.84
C GLY A 366 6.59 15.32 20.42
N CYS A 367 6.66 14.12 21.00
CA CYS A 367 5.52 13.45 21.64
C CYS A 367 5.33 13.94 23.08
N LYS A 368 4.40 14.88 23.30
CA LYS A 368 4.19 15.58 24.59
C LYS A 368 3.91 14.70 25.82
N ARG A 369 3.51 13.44 25.64
CA ARG A 369 3.13 12.50 26.73
C ARG A 369 4.16 11.39 26.95
N ILE A 370 5.36 11.56 26.39
CA ILE A 370 6.52 10.73 26.63
C ILE A 370 7.62 11.70 27.00
N SER A 371 8.14 11.62 28.20
CA SER A 371 9.31 12.40 28.59
C SER A 371 10.59 11.75 28.07
N ARG A 372 11.65 12.54 27.95
CA ARG A 372 12.99 12.04 27.62
C ARG A 372 13.44 10.96 28.61
N ALA A 373 13.26 11.19 29.91
CA ALA A 373 13.67 10.24 30.95
C ALA A 373 12.95 8.89 30.82
N GLU A 374 11.65 8.91 30.59
CA GLU A 374 10.86 7.70 30.32
C GLU A 374 11.35 6.96 29.07
N LEU A 375 11.60 7.65 27.95
CA LEU A 375 12.12 6.98 26.75
C LEU A 375 13.43 6.25 27.06
N PHE A 376 14.37 6.92 27.72
CA PHE A 376 15.69 6.34 28.01
C PHE A 376 15.64 5.21 29.06
N SER A 377 14.60 5.09 29.88
CA SER A 377 14.44 3.93 30.77
C SER A 377 14.16 2.62 30.01
N LEU A 378 13.80 2.69 28.71
CA LEU A 378 13.71 1.51 27.86
C LEU A 378 15.08 0.93 27.47
N LYS A 379 16.20 1.59 27.81
CA LYS A 379 17.55 1.03 27.59
C LYS A 379 17.88 -0.10 28.54
N ASP A 380 17.19 -0.19 29.67
CA ASP A 380 17.52 -1.15 30.71
C ASP A 380 17.50 -2.58 30.15
N ASP A 381 18.35 -3.44 30.71
CA ASP A 381 18.48 -4.84 30.31
C ASP A 381 17.16 -5.61 30.40
N GLU A 382 16.17 -5.08 31.12
CA GLU A 382 14.79 -5.59 31.17
C GLU A 382 14.06 -5.43 29.83
N TYR A 383 14.30 -4.37 29.06
CA TYR A 383 13.56 -4.04 27.83
C TYR A 383 14.30 -4.41 26.54
N GLY A 384 15.64 -4.41 26.55
CA GLY A 384 16.44 -4.84 25.40
C GLY A 384 16.37 -3.93 24.16
N VAL A 385 16.06 -2.64 24.34
CA VAL A 385 16.11 -1.65 23.26
C VAL A 385 17.55 -1.15 23.11
N GLU A 386 18.15 -1.40 21.94
CA GLU A 386 19.56 -1.10 21.68
C GLU A 386 19.79 0.35 21.26
N SER A 387 18.88 0.88 20.44
CA SER A 387 19.01 2.20 19.83
C SER A 387 17.79 3.06 20.14
N MET A 388 18.03 4.26 20.67
CA MET A 388 16.99 5.24 20.90
C MET A 388 17.45 6.62 20.47
N SER A 389 16.54 7.39 19.89
CA SER A 389 16.77 8.82 19.67
C SER A 389 15.62 9.63 20.24
N TRP A 390 15.99 10.71 20.91
CA TRP A 390 15.09 11.77 21.33
C TRP A 390 15.44 13.04 20.58
N CYS A 391 14.44 13.64 19.93
CA CYS A 391 14.56 14.98 19.37
C CYS A 391 13.46 15.85 20.00
N GLU A 392 13.82 17.06 20.43
CA GLU A 392 12.90 18.01 21.08
C GLU A 392 11.92 18.65 20.10
#